data_AF-A0A7V6RI58-F1
#
_entry.id   AF-A0A7V6RI58-F1
#
_cell.length_a   1.000
_cell.length_b   1.000
_cell.length_c   1.000
_cell.angle_alpha   90.00
_cell.angle_beta   90.00
_cell.angle_gamma   90.00
#
_symmetry.space_group_name_H-M   'P 1'
#
loop_
_entity.id
_entity.type
_entity.pdbx_description
1 polymer ?
#
loop_
_entity_poly.entity_id
_entity_poly.type
_entity_poly.pdbx_seq_one_letter_code
_entity_poly.pdbx_strand_id
1 'polypeptide(L)'
;MKANKTVLTFISTFLLVLFTNAQNIYNDEALALEFFQRGDYENAVDIYERLYYRQGNTYIYDNYLASLIKLNKFKDAEKLIQNQLKNNPSARFYIDLLEVYDLQNDSKKFQKVWNEMLSIASNNETIYLDLASACDFKNRTKWAINILETGVKILPLSHQINESLAIKYMKIKDYKKNSIHITNLIRNFSNDKDWLIKVLSSILHEDHNDDFSPILKDILLGFINSNPKSQLYNELLIWYYEQMGAYDAAINQALAFEKRINGEGEMIFDIANELLEIGGTEYAINAFEKLILQFPNSPFSHKAQLLLLNEKMKLILASANIKSINANNIKDEIEIFLSQYPEYRYHPDFMINYSKILCFYLHNCEKALNDLQDLLKRFPVKNFVQASVKFAIADLYLAMDNPWDAILLYGQVEKDFKEDTIGYYAKFYKAYIYYLMGDILFAKAQFDVLKGSTTKFIANDAIQMSVFIQENIGLDSSLVPLQYFAKAEYMEYIHNYERAINYLDTILLTSPSHPIIDDVFYKKAQIYEKSSLYDKAIVELNKIIDNYYYEVLADDALYRLALIYADVYQNYEKSKELLLQLITDFPISIYVDMARMKLNKMKNLDSL
;
A
#
# COMPACT_ATOMS: atom_id res chain seq x y z
N MET A 1 39.08 50.24 56.81
CA MET A 1 38.34 49.46 55.77
C MET A 1 38.60 47.95 55.88
N LYS A 2 38.43 47.35 57.07
CA LYS A 2 38.73 45.90 57.31
C LYS A 2 37.62 45.14 58.09
N ALA A 3 36.43 45.72 58.22
CA ALA A 3 35.31 45.09 58.94
C ALA A 3 34.20 44.50 58.03
N ASN A 4 34.20 44.78 56.72
CA ASN A 4 33.09 44.38 55.83
C ASN A 4 33.34 43.10 55.01
N LYS A 5 34.51 42.45 55.13
CA LYS A 5 34.79 41.21 54.37
C LYS A 5 34.25 39.95 55.04
N THR A 6 34.21 39.89 56.36
CA THR A 6 33.79 38.70 57.13
C THR A 6 32.29 38.47 57.09
N VAL A 7 31.47 39.53 57.06
CA VAL A 7 30.00 39.43 56.99
C VAL A 7 29.55 39.01 55.58
N LEU A 8 30.26 39.43 54.52
CA LEU A 8 29.94 39.04 53.14
C LEU A 8 30.28 37.56 52.87
N THR A 9 31.36 37.03 53.46
CA THR A 9 31.69 35.60 53.39
C THR A 9 30.72 34.73 54.16
N PHE A 10 30.19 35.19 55.31
CA PHE A 10 29.22 34.41 56.08
C PHE A 10 27.86 34.30 55.39
N ILE A 11 27.42 35.37 54.71
CA ILE A 11 26.20 35.39 53.89
C ILE A 11 26.38 34.54 52.61
N SER A 12 27.59 34.50 52.03
CA SER A 12 27.94 33.62 50.91
C SER A 12 27.93 32.13 51.29
N THR A 13 28.40 31.74 52.48
CA THR A 13 28.33 30.35 52.96
C THR A 13 26.92 29.93 53.39
N PHE A 14 26.07 30.85 53.86
CA PHE A 14 24.69 30.53 54.21
C PHE A 14 23.79 30.36 52.97
N LEU A 15 24.12 31.05 51.87
CA LEU A 15 23.46 30.87 50.57
C LEU A 15 23.89 29.60 49.81
N LEU A 16 25.07 29.03 50.09
CA LEU A 16 25.49 27.75 49.48
C LEU A 16 24.85 26.51 50.13
N VAL A 17 24.46 26.57 51.40
CA VAL A 17 23.79 25.44 52.10
C VAL A 17 22.32 25.30 51.69
N LEU A 18 21.71 26.33 51.10
CA LEU A 18 20.35 26.27 50.56
C LEU A 18 20.27 25.66 49.14
N PHE A 19 21.40 25.38 48.49
CA PHE A 19 21.45 24.72 47.17
C PHE A 19 21.86 23.23 47.21
N THR A 20 22.29 22.69 48.36
CA THR A 20 22.74 21.28 48.45
C THR A 20 21.63 20.26 48.74
N ASN A 21 20.40 20.69 49.07
CA ASN A 21 19.28 19.76 49.29
C ASN A 21 18.55 19.34 48.01
N ALA A 22 18.99 19.80 46.84
CA ALA A 22 18.42 19.41 45.54
C ALA A 22 19.17 18.24 44.86
N GLN A 23 20.28 17.73 45.43
CA GLN A 23 21.16 16.76 44.75
C GLN A 23 21.04 15.28 45.19
N ASN A 24 20.12 14.90 46.10
CA ASN A 24 20.02 13.52 46.59
C ASN A 24 18.81 12.69 46.11
N ILE A 25 17.86 13.28 45.39
CA ILE A 25 16.62 12.57 44.97
C ILE A 25 16.91 11.49 43.92
N TYR A 26 17.76 11.81 42.94
CA TYR A 26 18.14 10.87 41.87
C TYR A 26 18.93 9.66 42.40
N ASN A 27 19.71 9.84 43.48
CA ASN A 27 20.44 8.73 44.10
C ASN A 27 19.50 7.80 44.89
N ASP A 28 18.53 8.35 45.62
CA ASP A 28 17.58 7.54 46.39
C ASP A 28 16.63 6.73 45.48
N GLU A 29 16.15 7.31 44.37
CA GLU A 29 15.33 6.59 43.39
C GLU A 29 16.11 5.44 42.71
N ALA A 30 17.36 5.70 42.29
CA ALA A 30 18.21 4.68 41.67
C ALA A 30 18.52 3.54 42.65
N LEU A 31 18.80 3.87 43.91
CA LEU A 31 19.05 2.88 44.96
C LEU A 31 17.80 2.05 45.28
N ALA A 32 16.62 2.67 45.36
CA ALA A 32 15.36 1.97 45.57
C ALA A 32 15.03 1.02 44.42
N LEU A 33 15.31 1.42 43.18
CA LEU A 33 15.17 0.58 41.99
C LEU A 33 16.13 -0.62 42.02
N GLU A 34 17.39 -0.40 42.41
CA GLU A 34 18.39 -1.47 42.53
C GLU A 34 17.95 -2.53 43.55
N PHE A 35 17.47 -2.11 44.73
CA PHE A 35 16.92 -3.03 45.73
C PHE A 35 15.69 -3.77 45.19
N PHE A 36 14.77 -3.06 44.54
CA PHE A 36 13.56 -3.66 43.96
C PHE A 36 13.88 -4.72 42.90
N GLN A 37 14.80 -4.43 41.98
CA GLN A 37 15.21 -5.37 40.92
C GLN A 37 15.92 -6.62 41.47
N ARG A 38 16.61 -6.50 42.61
CA ARG A 38 17.23 -7.62 43.32
C ARG A 38 16.24 -8.43 44.16
N GLY A 39 14.98 -7.99 44.27
CA GLY A 39 13.97 -8.59 45.12
C GLY A 39 14.11 -8.26 46.60
N ASP A 40 14.95 -7.29 46.96
CA ASP A 40 15.09 -6.77 48.31
C ASP A 40 14.01 -5.71 48.58
N TYR A 41 12.77 -6.19 48.70
CA TYR A 41 11.61 -5.31 48.88
C TYR A 41 11.59 -4.66 50.26
N GLU A 42 12.25 -5.25 51.27
CA GLU A 42 12.33 -4.70 52.64
C GLU A 42 13.11 -3.40 52.66
N ASN A 43 14.26 -3.33 51.98
CA ASN A 43 15.01 -2.08 51.89
C ASN A 43 14.37 -1.11 50.88
N ALA A 44 13.81 -1.62 49.78
CA ALA A 44 13.16 -0.79 48.77
C ALA A 44 11.94 -0.04 49.33
N VAL A 45 11.09 -0.71 50.12
CA VAL A 45 9.82 -0.14 50.61
C VAL A 45 10.05 1.09 51.49
N ASP A 46 11.07 1.06 52.35
CA ASP A 46 11.40 2.16 53.26
C ASP A 46 11.90 3.40 52.49
N ILE A 47 12.66 3.20 51.40
CA ILE A 47 13.12 4.30 50.55
C ILE A 47 11.95 4.85 49.74
N TYR A 48 11.14 3.99 49.11
CA TYR A 48 9.99 4.41 48.33
C TYR A 48 8.92 5.14 49.16
N GLU A 49 8.68 4.73 50.42
CA GLU A 49 7.78 5.43 51.33
C GLU A 49 8.23 6.88 51.56
N ARG A 50 9.52 7.08 51.88
CA ARG A 50 10.09 8.42 52.10
C ARG A 50 10.01 9.29 50.85
N LEU A 51 10.34 8.71 49.69
CA LEU A 51 10.25 9.40 48.40
C LEU A 51 8.80 9.81 48.09
N TYR A 52 7.85 8.91 48.32
CA TYR A 52 6.43 9.16 48.07
C TYR A 52 5.87 10.33 48.90
N TYR A 53 6.18 10.37 50.20
CA TYR A 53 5.69 11.44 51.08
C TYR A 53 6.42 12.79 50.90
N ARG A 54 7.59 12.81 50.25
CA ARG A 54 8.32 14.05 49.93
C ARG A 54 7.91 14.62 48.58
N GLN A 55 7.91 13.81 47.52
CA GLN A 55 7.57 14.22 46.16
C GLN A 55 7.04 13.01 45.36
N GLY A 56 5.85 12.54 45.72
CA GLY A 56 5.21 11.42 45.04
C GLY A 56 4.94 11.70 43.56
N ASN A 57 5.30 10.74 42.72
CA ASN A 57 4.92 10.67 41.31
C ASN A 57 4.39 9.25 41.01
N THR A 58 3.88 9.04 39.80
CA THR A 58 3.35 7.75 39.36
C THR A 58 4.33 6.59 39.54
N TYR A 59 5.59 6.80 39.14
CA TYR A 59 6.62 5.77 39.21
C TYR A 59 6.95 5.37 40.66
N ILE A 60 7.10 6.36 41.55
CA ILE A 60 7.36 6.13 42.97
C ILE A 60 6.17 5.39 43.61
N TYR A 61 4.94 5.81 43.28
CA TYR A 61 3.73 5.15 43.76
C TYR A 61 3.67 3.68 43.35
N ASP A 62 3.92 3.37 42.07
CA ASP A 62 3.86 2.00 41.54
C ASP A 62 4.85 1.08 42.25
N ASN A 63 6.09 1.53 42.37
CA ASN A 63 7.12 0.73 43.03
C ASN A 63 6.89 0.62 44.54
N TYR A 64 6.35 1.66 45.18
CA TYR A 64 5.98 1.60 46.59
C TYR A 64 4.87 0.57 46.83
N LEU A 65 3.79 0.66 46.07
CA LEU A 65 2.66 -0.28 46.15
C LEU A 65 3.11 -1.71 45.84
N ALA A 66 3.89 -1.90 44.79
CA ALA A 66 4.42 -3.22 44.42
C ALA A 66 5.29 -3.81 45.54
N SER A 67 6.15 -3.01 46.17
CA SER A 67 6.98 -3.44 47.30
C SER A 67 6.13 -3.87 48.49
N LEU A 68 5.10 -3.08 48.84
CA LEU A 68 4.15 -3.42 49.90
C LEU A 68 3.43 -4.74 49.63
N ILE A 69 2.96 -4.95 48.39
CA ILE A 69 2.30 -6.18 47.96
C ILE A 69 3.26 -7.38 48.05
N LYS A 70 4.50 -7.25 47.58
CA LYS A 70 5.50 -8.34 47.62
C LYS A 70 5.88 -8.75 49.04
N LEU A 71 5.83 -7.81 49.98
CA LEU A 71 6.03 -8.06 51.42
C LEU A 71 4.76 -8.52 52.15
N ASN A 72 3.63 -8.70 51.45
CA ASN A 72 2.33 -8.98 52.04
C ASN A 72 1.87 -7.94 53.09
N LYS A 73 2.38 -6.69 53.01
CA LYS A 73 1.97 -5.55 53.86
C LYS A 73 0.66 -4.95 53.35
N PHE A 74 -0.38 -5.78 53.26
CA PHE A 74 -1.62 -5.40 52.56
C PHE A 74 -2.41 -4.28 53.24
N LYS A 75 -2.33 -4.14 54.58
CA LYS A 75 -2.97 -3.05 55.31
C LYS A 75 -2.39 -1.68 54.94
N ASP A 76 -1.08 -1.63 54.76
CA ASP A 76 -0.37 -0.41 54.39
C ASP A 76 -0.64 -0.07 52.92
N ALA A 77 -0.69 -1.09 52.04
CA ALA A 77 -1.13 -0.94 50.66
C ALA A 77 -2.57 -0.40 50.56
N GLU A 78 -3.52 -0.97 51.31
CA GLU A 78 -4.91 -0.49 51.39
C GLU A 78 -4.95 0.98 51.82
N LYS A 79 -4.19 1.36 52.85
CA LYS A 79 -4.13 2.73 53.36
C LYS A 79 -3.53 3.71 52.33
N LEU A 80 -2.47 3.30 51.64
CA LEU A 80 -1.83 4.06 50.56
C LEU A 80 -2.84 4.36 49.43
N ILE A 81 -3.52 3.32 48.94
CA ILE A 81 -4.50 3.43 47.85
C ILE A 81 -5.72 4.25 48.27
N GLN A 82 -6.26 4.03 49.48
CA GLN A 82 -7.39 4.81 49.99
C GLN A 82 -7.05 6.30 50.13
N ASN A 83 -5.81 6.65 50.49
CA ASN A 83 -5.39 8.05 50.51
C ASN A 83 -5.38 8.66 49.10
N GLN A 84 -4.92 7.90 48.10
CA GLN A 84 -4.98 8.34 46.70
C GLN A 84 -6.42 8.51 46.21
N LEU A 85 -7.30 7.55 46.49
CA LEU A 85 -8.73 7.67 46.13
C LEU A 85 -9.42 8.87 46.79
N LYS A 86 -9.03 9.26 48.01
CA LYS A 86 -9.58 10.46 48.67
C LYS A 86 -9.14 11.76 48.01
N ASN A 87 -7.90 11.83 47.54
CA ASN A 87 -7.33 13.06 46.98
C ASN A 87 -7.61 13.19 45.48
N ASN A 88 -7.59 12.08 44.76
CA ASN A 88 -7.78 12.01 43.32
C ASN A 88 -8.44 10.67 42.93
N PRO A 89 -9.78 10.56 43.03
CA PRO A 89 -10.50 9.36 42.62
C PRO A 89 -10.21 9.05 41.14
N SER A 90 -9.66 7.86 40.86
CA SER A 90 -9.37 7.42 39.49
C SER A 90 -9.59 5.93 39.33
N ALA A 91 -9.92 5.50 38.11
CA ALA A 91 -10.14 4.10 37.75
C ALA A 91 -8.97 3.21 38.16
N ARG A 92 -7.74 3.69 37.95
CA ARG A 92 -6.50 3.01 38.33
C ARG A 92 -6.50 2.59 39.80
N PHE A 93 -6.76 3.53 40.71
CA PHE A 93 -6.68 3.26 42.13
C PHE A 93 -7.81 2.33 42.61
N TYR A 94 -8.97 2.34 41.94
CA TYR A 94 -10.01 1.34 42.18
C TYR A 94 -9.52 -0.08 41.80
N ILE A 95 -8.87 -0.24 40.64
CA ILE A 95 -8.33 -1.54 40.21
C ILE A 95 -7.17 -2.00 41.13
N ASP A 96 -6.29 -1.09 41.55
CA ASP A 96 -5.23 -1.40 42.53
C ASP A 96 -5.82 -1.92 43.85
N LEU A 97 -6.92 -1.31 44.33
CA LEU A 97 -7.59 -1.73 45.56
C LEU A 97 -8.26 -3.10 45.41
N LEU A 98 -8.88 -3.37 44.26
CA LEU A 98 -9.44 -4.69 43.93
C LEU A 98 -8.36 -5.76 43.90
N GLU A 99 -7.18 -5.48 43.32
CA GLU A 99 -6.04 -6.39 43.31
C GLU A 99 -5.55 -6.72 44.73
N VAL A 100 -5.44 -5.71 45.60
CA VAL A 100 -5.06 -5.93 47.01
C VAL A 100 -6.07 -6.81 47.75
N TYR A 101 -7.38 -6.65 47.52
CA TYR A 101 -8.38 -7.50 48.15
C TYR A 101 -8.48 -8.90 47.55
N ASP A 102 -8.25 -9.05 46.24
CA ASP A 102 -8.14 -10.35 45.56
C ASP A 102 -6.98 -11.17 46.15
N LEU A 103 -5.80 -10.55 46.32
CA LEU A 103 -4.62 -11.18 46.93
C LEU A 103 -4.84 -11.60 48.40
N GLN A 104 -5.69 -10.87 49.14
CA GLN A 104 -6.08 -11.23 50.49
C GLN A 104 -7.17 -12.32 50.56
N ASN A 105 -7.79 -12.67 49.42
CA ASN A 105 -9.04 -13.43 49.35
C ASN A 105 -10.20 -12.78 50.15
N ASP A 106 -10.21 -11.45 50.31
CA ASP A 106 -11.29 -10.72 50.99
C ASP A 106 -12.42 -10.37 50.02
N SER A 107 -13.26 -11.37 49.73
CA SER A 107 -14.38 -11.24 48.82
C SER A 107 -15.40 -10.17 49.23
N LYS A 108 -15.56 -9.90 50.54
CA LYS A 108 -16.51 -8.91 51.03
C LYS A 108 -16.04 -7.50 50.67
N LYS A 109 -14.79 -7.17 50.96
CA LYS A 109 -14.22 -5.86 50.60
C LYS A 109 -14.10 -5.70 49.09
N PHE A 110 -13.70 -6.75 48.38
CA PHE A 110 -13.66 -6.75 46.92
C PHE A 110 -15.02 -6.36 46.33
N GLN A 111 -16.10 -7.05 46.73
CA GLN A 111 -17.44 -6.78 46.20
C GLN A 111 -17.95 -5.39 46.57
N LYS A 112 -17.59 -4.88 47.75
CA LYS A 112 -17.95 -3.50 48.14
C LYS A 112 -17.33 -2.49 47.18
N VAL A 113 -16.04 -2.58 46.90
CA VAL A 113 -15.34 -1.67 45.98
C VAL A 113 -15.80 -1.86 44.53
N TRP A 114 -16.04 -3.11 44.12
CA TRP A 114 -16.55 -3.44 42.80
C TRP A 114 -17.91 -2.75 42.53
N ASN A 115 -18.82 -2.81 43.51
CA ASN A 115 -20.11 -2.15 43.39
C ASN A 115 -20.01 -0.63 43.48
N GLU A 116 -19.08 -0.11 44.30
CA GLU A 116 -18.82 1.32 44.40
C GLU A 116 -18.35 1.89 43.05
N MET A 117 -17.34 1.30 42.42
CA MET A 117 -16.82 1.79 41.14
C MET A 117 -17.88 1.74 40.02
N LEU A 118 -18.72 0.71 39.98
CA LEU A 118 -19.80 0.61 38.99
C LEU A 118 -20.94 1.60 39.27
N SER A 119 -21.21 1.90 40.55
CA SER A 119 -22.16 2.95 40.92
C SER A 119 -21.67 4.35 40.54
N ILE A 120 -20.36 4.59 40.60
CA ILE A 120 -19.74 5.83 40.16
C ILE A 120 -19.76 5.91 38.63
N ALA A 121 -19.47 4.80 37.96
CA ALA A 121 -19.55 4.71 36.51
C ALA A 121 -20.97 5.02 36.03
N SER A 122 -22.00 4.44 36.63
CA SER A 122 -23.43 4.74 36.35
C SER A 122 -23.69 4.84 34.84
N ASN A 123 -24.08 6.01 34.34
CA ASN A 123 -24.31 6.32 32.92
C ASN A 123 -23.13 7.04 32.22
N ASN A 124 -21.92 6.97 32.77
CA ASN A 124 -20.72 7.60 32.22
C ASN A 124 -19.85 6.57 31.47
N GLU A 125 -19.90 6.63 30.15
CA GLU A 125 -19.14 5.78 29.23
C GLU A 125 -17.62 5.80 29.49
N THR A 126 -17.06 7.00 29.70
CA THR A 126 -15.62 7.20 29.88
C THR A 126 -15.09 6.40 31.08
N ILE A 127 -15.86 6.35 32.18
CA ILE A 127 -15.43 5.65 33.41
C ILE A 127 -15.37 4.14 33.18
N TYR A 128 -16.29 3.54 32.41
CA TYR A 128 -16.21 2.12 32.07
C TYR A 128 -14.95 1.80 31.26
N LEU A 129 -14.62 2.65 30.29
CA LEU A 129 -13.44 2.49 29.44
C LEU A 129 -12.15 2.66 30.24
N ASP A 130 -12.09 3.64 31.14
CA ASP A 130 -10.95 3.87 32.02
C ASP A 130 -10.73 2.69 32.98
N LEU A 131 -11.80 2.16 33.58
CA LEU A 131 -11.76 0.97 34.45
C LEU A 131 -11.30 -0.27 33.69
N ALA A 132 -11.81 -0.49 32.48
CA ALA A 132 -11.39 -1.59 31.62
C ALA A 132 -9.90 -1.47 31.22
N SER A 133 -9.46 -0.26 30.86
CA SER A 133 -8.05 0.01 30.49
C SER A 133 -7.10 -0.17 31.68
N ALA A 134 -7.52 0.25 32.87
CA ALA A 134 -6.78 -0.01 34.11
C ALA A 134 -6.65 -1.51 34.41
N CYS A 135 -7.69 -2.31 34.11
CA CYS A 135 -7.61 -3.76 34.21
C CYS A 135 -6.62 -4.36 33.19
N ASP A 136 -6.59 -3.86 31.96
CA ASP A 136 -5.64 -4.34 30.94
C ASP A 136 -4.20 -4.10 31.36
N PHE A 137 -3.90 -2.93 31.91
CA PHE A 137 -2.56 -2.60 32.44
C PHE A 137 -2.09 -3.62 33.51
N LYS A 138 -3.04 -4.18 34.27
CA LYS A 138 -2.79 -5.21 35.30
C LYS A 138 -2.94 -6.64 34.79
N ASN A 139 -3.12 -6.85 33.48
CA ASN A 139 -3.41 -8.16 32.88
C ASN A 139 -4.65 -8.85 33.48
N ARG A 140 -5.63 -8.07 33.97
CA ARG A 140 -6.89 -8.56 34.54
C ARG A 140 -8.01 -8.55 33.50
N THR A 141 -7.78 -9.21 32.36
CA THR A 141 -8.70 -9.18 31.20
C THR A 141 -10.12 -9.63 31.53
N LYS A 142 -10.30 -10.63 32.41
CA LYS A 142 -11.63 -11.09 32.84
C LYS A 142 -12.41 -9.99 33.60
N TRP A 143 -11.72 -9.17 34.39
CA TRP A 143 -12.36 -8.04 35.08
C TRP A 143 -12.76 -6.96 34.08
N ALA A 144 -11.87 -6.63 33.14
CA ALA A 144 -12.16 -5.69 32.06
C ALA A 144 -13.42 -6.09 31.28
N ILE A 145 -13.54 -7.38 30.92
CA ILE A 145 -14.72 -7.93 30.24
C ILE A 145 -15.98 -7.76 31.10
N ASN A 146 -15.95 -8.12 32.39
CA ASN A 146 -17.12 -7.97 33.26
C ASN A 146 -17.57 -6.50 33.44
N ILE A 147 -16.61 -5.58 33.51
CA ILE A 147 -16.87 -4.13 33.59
C ILE A 147 -17.57 -3.67 32.31
N LEU A 148 -17.05 -4.04 31.13
CA LEU A 148 -17.64 -3.67 29.85
C LEU A 148 -18.98 -4.36 29.59
N GLU A 149 -19.15 -5.64 29.94
CA GLU A 149 -20.44 -6.33 29.90
C GLU A 149 -21.50 -5.60 30.75
N THR A 150 -21.09 -5.03 31.89
CA THR A 150 -21.96 -4.20 32.74
C THR A 150 -22.25 -2.86 32.08
N GLY A 151 -21.22 -2.24 31.50
CA GLY A 151 -21.35 -1.02 30.68
C GLY A 151 -22.35 -1.18 29.54
N VAL A 152 -22.29 -2.26 28.76
CA VAL A 152 -23.23 -2.55 27.66
C VAL A 152 -24.66 -2.72 28.17
N LYS A 153 -24.87 -3.31 29.36
CA LYS A 153 -26.23 -3.45 29.92
C LYS A 153 -26.86 -2.10 30.28
N ILE A 154 -26.05 -1.13 30.70
CA ILE A 154 -26.51 0.20 31.13
C ILE A 154 -26.54 1.18 29.96
N LEU A 155 -25.54 1.12 29.08
CA LEU A 155 -25.32 1.97 27.91
C LEU A 155 -25.26 1.12 26.63
N PRO A 156 -26.36 0.46 26.22
CA PRO A 156 -26.35 -0.50 25.11
C PRO A 156 -25.96 0.12 23.75
N LEU A 157 -26.15 1.43 23.60
CA LEU A 157 -25.84 2.18 22.37
C LEU A 157 -24.46 2.87 22.39
N SER A 158 -23.63 2.62 23.41
CA SER A 158 -22.26 3.13 23.45
C SER A 158 -21.38 2.42 22.42
N HIS A 159 -20.96 3.13 21.38
CA HIS A 159 -20.06 2.59 20.37
C HIS A 159 -18.73 2.12 20.98
N GLN A 160 -18.14 2.91 21.87
CA GLN A 160 -16.77 2.64 22.35
C GLN A 160 -16.73 1.45 23.33
N ILE A 161 -17.73 1.31 24.20
CA ILE A 161 -17.84 0.14 25.09
C ILE A 161 -18.06 -1.13 24.28
N ASN A 162 -18.97 -1.08 23.29
CA ASN A 162 -19.30 -2.22 22.46
C ASN A 162 -18.09 -2.70 21.63
N GLU A 163 -17.35 -1.78 21.02
CA GLU A 163 -16.11 -2.06 20.28
C GLU A 163 -15.03 -2.68 21.20
N SER A 164 -14.78 -2.04 22.35
CA SER A 164 -13.80 -2.53 23.33
C SER A 164 -14.12 -3.94 23.83
N LEU A 165 -15.41 -4.23 24.08
CA LEU A 165 -15.85 -5.55 24.52
C LEU A 165 -15.62 -6.62 23.44
N ALA A 166 -15.92 -6.31 22.18
CA ALA A 166 -15.75 -7.25 21.07
C ALA A 166 -14.27 -7.64 20.87
N ILE A 167 -13.36 -6.64 20.88
CA ILE A 167 -11.91 -6.85 20.81
C ILE A 167 -11.44 -7.72 21.98
N LYS A 168 -11.94 -7.48 23.21
CA LYS A 168 -11.54 -8.29 24.35
C LYS A 168 -12.00 -9.74 24.27
N TYR A 169 -13.20 -10.00 23.77
CA TYR A 169 -13.63 -11.39 23.54
C TYR A 169 -12.74 -12.10 22.52
N MET A 170 -12.33 -11.41 21.46
CA MET A 170 -11.35 -11.93 20.49
C MET A 170 -10.02 -12.26 21.16
N LYS A 171 -9.47 -11.33 21.94
CA LYS A 171 -8.19 -11.50 22.63
C LYS A 171 -8.14 -12.72 23.55
N ILE A 172 -9.26 -13.07 24.19
CA ILE A 172 -9.36 -14.26 25.05
C ILE A 172 -9.90 -15.50 24.32
N LYS A 173 -10.12 -15.41 23.00
CA LYS A 173 -10.71 -16.46 22.16
C LYS A 173 -12.09 -16.96 22.64
N ASP A 174 -12.88 -16.08 23.27
CA ASP A 174 -14.28 -16.40 23.62
C ASP A 174 -15.18 -16.11 22.41
N TYR A 175 -14.99 -16.89 21.37
CA TYR A 175 -15.71 -16.73 20.11
C TYR A 175 -17.21 -16.85 20.30
N LYS A 176 -17.67 -17.70 21.22
CA LYS A 176 -19.10 -17.88 21.50
C LYS A 176 -19.74 -16.60 22.00
N LYS A 177 -19.14 -15.94 23.01
CA LYS A 177 -19.66 -14.66 23.49
C LYS A 177 -19.52 -13.57 22.43
N ASN A 178 -18.41 -13.57 21.68
CA ASN A 178 -18.21 -12.59 20.63
C ASN A 178 -19.26 -12.70 19.52
N SER A 179 -19.60 -13.91 19.06
CA SER A 179 -20.62 -14.13 18.04
C SER A 179 -21.99 -13.57 18.46
N ILE A 180 -22.38 -13.80 19.73
CA ILE A 180 -23.62 -13.25 20.29
C ILE A 180 -23.55 -11.72 20.32
N HIS A 181 -22.41 -11.18 20.76
CA HIS A 181 -22.20 -9.74 20.86
C HIS A 181 -22.28 -9.06 19.49
N ILE A 182 -21.50 -9.52 18.50
CA ILE A 182 -21.53 -9.00 17.11
C ILE A 182 -22.93 -9.09 16.52
N THR A 183 -23.63 -10.21 16.73
CA THR A 183 -25.02 -10.35 16.27
C THR A 183 -25.92 -9.25 16.86
N ASN A 184 -25.72 -8.88 18.12
CA ASN A 184 -26.45 -7.77 18.73
C ASN A 184 -26.00 -6.41 18.18
N LEU A 185 -24.70 -6.23 17.91
CA LEU A 185 -24.20 -4.98 17.32
C LEU A 185 -24.84 -4.71 15.95
N ILE A 186 -24.84 -5.69 15.05
CA ILE A 186 -25.44 -5.57 13.72
C ILE A 186 -26.93 -5.22 13.80
N ARG A 187 -27.64 -5.72 14.81
CA ARG A 187 -29.07 -5.41 15.04
C ARG A 187 -29.28 -4.00 15.60
N ASN A 188 -28.49 -3.62 16.61
CA ASN A 188 -28.71 -2.39 17.37
C ASN A 188 -28.19 -1.15 16.64
N PHE A 189 -27.16 -1.32 15.79
CA PHE A 189 -26.50 -0.25 15.05
C PHE A 189 -26.74 -0.37 13.54
N SER A 190 -27.92 -0.85 13.13
CA SER A 190 -28.26 -1.07 11.71
C SER A 190 -28.28 0.20 10.85
N ASN A 191 -28.15 1.38 11.45
CA ASN A 191 -28.11 2.66 10.74
C ASN A 191 -26.68 3.22 10.64
N ASP A 192 -25.67 2.54 11.21
CA ASP A 192 -24.28 2.99 11.26
C ASP A 192 -23.35 1.93 10.67
N LYS A 193 -23.41 1.80 9.34
CA LYS A 193 -22.61 0.83 8.58
C LYS A 193 -21.12 1.03 8.80
N ASP A 194 -20.65 2.26 8.71
CA ASP A 194 -19.23 2.57 8.72
C ASP A 194 -18.61 2.22 10.07
N TRP A 195 -19.33 2.49 11.17
CA TRP A 195 -18.90 2.04 12.49
C TRP A 195 -18.92 0.50 12.61
N LEU A 196 -19.94 -0.18 12.09
CA LEU A 196 -19.97 -1.65 12.09
C LEU A 196 -18.76 -2.23 11.34
N ILE A 197 -18.45 -1.70 10.15
CA ILE A 197 -17.27 -2.09 9.37
C ILE A 197 -16.00 -1.88 10.19
N LYS A 198 -15.83 -0.72 10.83
CA LYS A 198 -14.68 -0.44 11.70
C LYS A 198 -14.53 -1.50 12.80
N VAL A 199 -15.59 -1.83 13.52
CA VAL A 199 -15.56 -2.82 14.62
C VAL A 199 -15.22 -4.21 14.09
N LEU A 200 -15.85 -4.64 12.99
CA LEU A 200 -15.58 -5.94 12.39
C LEU A 200 -14.13 -6.02 11.87
N SER A 201 -13.58 -4.91 11.36
CA SER A 201 -12.19 -4.82 10.92
C SER A 201 -11.23 -4.98 12.10
N SER A 202 -11.49 -4.29 13.22
CA SER A 202 -10.71 -4.44 14.46
C SER A 202 -10.75 -5.88 14.99
N ILE A 203 -11.88 -6.56 14.85
CA ILE A 203 -12.06 -7.96 15.26
C ILE A 203 -11.26 -8.92 14.37
N LEU A 204 -11.32 -8.75 13.05
CA LEU A 204 -10.55 -9.56 12.11
C LEU A 204 -9.04 -9.33 12.28
N HIS A 205 -8.61 -8.12 12.63
CA HIS A 205 -7.21 -7.83 12.90
C HIS A 205 -6.65 -8.63 14.09
N GLU A 206 -7.47 -8.84 15.13
CA GLU A 206 -7.12 -9.66 16.29
C GLU A 206 -7.21 -11.18 16.02
N ASP A 207 -7.77 -11.59 14.86
CA ASP A 207 -7.95 -13.00 14.48
C ASP A 207 -6.73 -13.56 13.75
N HIS A 208 -5.57 -13.62 14.41
CA HIS A 208 -4.30 -14.00 13.79
C HIS A 208 -4.24 -15.42 13.17
N ASN A 209 -5.17 -16.30 13.53
CA ASN A 209 -5.22 -17.69 13.07
C ASN A 209 -6.39 -17.95 12.10
N ASP A 210 -7.17 -16.93 11.75
CA ASP A 210 -8.42 -17.06 10.99
C ASP A 210 -9.45 -18.03 11.63
N ASP A 211 -9.42 -18.16 12.96
CA ASP A 211 -10.32 -19.05 13.72
C ASP A 211 -11.75 -18.47 13.76
N PHE A 212 -11.88 -17.14 13.80
CA PHE A 212 -13.15 -16.43 13.92
C PHE A 212 -13.74 -15.98 12.58
N SER A 213 -12.92 -15.73 11.57
CA SER A 213 -13.35 -15.29 10.24
C SER A 213 -14.47 -16.17 9.65
N PRO A 214 -14.39 -17.52 9.67
CA PRO A 214 -15.49 -18.39 9.24
C PRO A 214 -16.77 -18.22 10.06
N ILE A 215 -16.64 -17.97 11.36
CA ILE A 215 -17.79 -17.73 12.26
C ILE A 215 -18.46 -16.39 11.92
N LEU A 216 -17.67 -15.35 11.64
CA LEU A 216 -18.20 -14.05 11.20
C LEU A 216 -18.99 -14.19 9.89
N LYS A 217 -18.46 -14.96 8.92
CA LYS A 217 -19.17 -15.26 7.67
C LYS A 217 -20.54 -15.90 7.95
N ASP A 218 -20.60 -16.90 8.82
CA ASP A 218 -21.85 -17.58 9.17
C ASP A 218 -22.86 -16.64 9.84
N ILE A 219 -22.40 -15.71 10.69
CA ILE A 219 -23.26 -14.67 11.28
C ILE A 219 -23.87 -13.80 10.18
N LEU A 220 -23.05 -13.28 9.26
CA LEU A 220 -23.50 -12.42 8.17
C LEU A 220 -24.48 -13.14 7.24
N LEU A 221 -24.20 -14.40 6.88
CA LEU A 221 -25.12 -15.26 6.12
C LEU A 221 -26.45 -15.47 6.86
N GLY A 222 -26.44 -15.62 8.18
CA GLY A 222 -27.64 -15.71 8.99
C GLY A 222 -28.55 -14.47 8.87
N PHE A 223 -27.97 -13.28 8.83
CA PHE A 223 -28.70 -12.03 8.58
C PHE A 223 -29.28 -11.96 7.17
N ILE A 224 -28.51 -12.36 6.16
CA ILE A 224 -28.97 -12.43 4.76
C ILE A 224 -30.13 -13.41 4.59
N ASN A 225 -30.05 -14.61 5.18
CA ASN A 225 -31.12 -15.61 5.08
C ASN A 225 -32.43 -15.10 5.70
N SER A 226 -32.35 -14.30 6.76
CA SER A 226 -33.51 -13.75 7.46
C SER A 226 -34.10 -12.52 6.76
N ASN A 227 -33.24 -11.65 6.18
CA ASN A 227 -33.67 -10.46 5.45
C ASN A 227 -32.81 -10.25 4.18
N PRO A 228 -33.08 -11.03 3.11
CA PRO A 228 -32.23 -11.05 1.93
C PRO A 228 -32.21 -9.74 1.13
N LYS A 229 -33.19 -8.85 1.36
CA LYS A 229 -33.32 -7.55 0.70
C LYS A 229 -32.71 -6.39 1.51
N SER A 230 -32.15 -6.65 2.69
CA SER A 230 -31.50 -5.59 3.48
C SER A 230 -30.19 -5.17 2.80
N GLN A 231 -30.09 -3.88 2.43
CA GLN A 231 -28.88 -3.32 1.84
C GLN A 231 -27.68 -3.48 2.77
N LEU A 232 -27.82 -3.04 4.04
CA LEU A 232 -26.76 -3.16 5.05
C LEU A 232 -26.17 -4.58 5.13
N TYR A 233 -27.03 -5.60 5.22
CA TYR A 233 -26.54 -6.96 5.41
C TYR A 233 -25.77 -7.47 4.18
N ASN A 234 -26.19 -7.07 2.97
CA ASN A 234 -25.47 -7.41 1.75
C ASN A 234 -24.14 -6.66 1.67
N GLU A 235 -24.13 -5.37 2.01
CA GLU A 235 -22.90 -4.56 2.08
C GLU A 235 -21.89 -5.12 3.08
N LEU A 236 -22.32 -5.53 4.28
CA LEU A 236 -21.43 -6.15 5.27
C LEU A 236 -20.84 -7.49 4.78
N LEU A 237 -21.63 -8.30 4.06
CA LEU A 237 -21.13 -9.56 3.51
C LEU A 237 -20.20 -9.35 2.31
N ILE A 238 -20.47 -8.35 1.48
CA ILE A 238 -19.59 -7.93 0.37
C ILE A 238 -18.27 -7.43 0.93
N TRP A 239 -18.31 -6.51 1.89
CA TRP A 239 -17.13 -6.03 2.62
C TRP A 239 -16.32 -7.19 3.19
N TYR A 240 -16.97 -8.17 3.84
CA TYR A 240 -16.28 -9.35 4.34
C TYR A 240 -15.55 -10.11 3.22
N TYR A 241 -16.21 -10.34 2.08
CA TYR A 241 -15.55 -11.03 0.95
C TYR A 241 -14.37 -10.25 0.38
N GLU A 242 -14.46 -8.92 0.32
CA GLU A 242 -13.36 -8.06 -0.13
C GLU A 242 -12.17 -8.12 0.83
N GLN A 243 -12.40 -8.11 2.15
CA GLN A 243 -11.33 -8.28 3.14
C GLN A 243 -10.62 -9.63 3.00
N MET A 244 -11.35 -10.67 2.60
CA MET A 244 -10.80 -12.01 2.38
C MET A 244 -10.20 -12.20 0.97
N GLY A 245 -10.18 -11.17 0.12
CA GLY A 245 -9.73 -11.26 -1.28
C GLY A 245 -10.63 -12.11 -2.18
N ALA A 246 -11.84 -12.45 -1.72
CA ALA A 246 -12.80 -13.29 -2.43
C ALA A 246 -13.69 -12.45 -3.36
N TYR A 247 -13.08 -11.71 -4.29
CA TYR A 247 -13.77 -10.71 -5.12
C TYR A 247 -14.88 -11.30 -6.01
N ASP A 248 -14.71 -12.51 -6.55
CA ASP A 248 -15.79 -13.19 -7.27
C ASP A 248 -17.03 -13.41 -6.40
N ALA A 249 -16.84 -13.73 -5.11
CA ALA A 249 -17.94 -13.91 -4.17
C ALA A 249 -18.62 -12.57 -3.86
N ALA A 250 -17.84 -11.49 -3.69
CA ALA A 250 -18.35 -10.13 -3.53
C ALA A 250 -19.22 -9.70 -4.73
N ILE A 251 -18.71 -9.85 -5.95
CA ILE A 251 -19.42 -9.51 -7.19
C ILE A 251 -20.71 -10.34 -7.33
N ASN A 252 -20.64 -11.65 -7.06
CA ASN A 252 -21.82 -12.52 -7.13
C ASN A 252 -22.87 -12.17 -6.06
N GLN A 253 -22.44 -11.76 -4.87
CA GLN A 253 -23.32 -11.33 -3.80
C GLN A 253 -24.04 -10.01 -4.17
N ALA A 254 -23.30 -9.04 -4.70
CA ALA A 254 -23.87 -7.80 -5.23
C ALA A 254 -24.88 -8.06 -6.36
N LEU A 255 -24.53 -8.91 -7.31
CA LEU A 255 -25.43 -9.33 -8.39
C LEU A 255 -26.72 -9.97 -7.86
N ALA A 256 -26.60 -10.88 -6.89
CA ALA A 256 -27.76 -11.52 -6.28
C ALA A 256 -28.62 -10.53 -5.51
N PHE A 257 -28.01 -9.56 -4.82
CA PHE A 257 -28.72 -8.49 -4.12
C PHE A 257 -29.51 -7.60 -5.09
N GLU A 258 -28.84 -7.01 -6.08
CA GLU A 258 -29.42 -6.14 -7.10
C GLU A 258 -30.61 -6.81 -7.80
N LYS A 259 -30.47 -8.09 -8.19
CA LYS A 259 -31.59 -8.87 -8.75
C LYS A 259 -32.77 -9.05 -7.79
N ARG A 260 -32.51 -9.27 -6.49
CA ARG A 260 -33.56 -9.48 -5.48
C ARG A 260 -34.37 -8.21 -5.20
N ILE A 261 -33.75 -7.04 -5.33
CA ILE A 261 -34.39 -5.74 -5.10
C ILE A 261 -34.92 -5.11 -6.40
N ASN A 262 -34.75 -5.75 -7.56
CA ASN A 262 -34.98 -5.16 -8.88
C ASN A 262 -34.22 -3.85 -9.06
N GLY A 263 -32.98 -3.81 -8.58
CA GLY A 263 -32.08 -2.68 -8.72
C GLY A 263 -31.50 -2.59 -10.13
N GLU A 264 -30.61 -1.62 -10.31
CA GLU A 264 -30.04 -1.27 -11.61
C GLU A 264 -28.54 -1.62 -11.70
N GLY A 265 -28.00 -2.33 -10.71
CA GLY A 265 -26.61 -2.79 -10.74
C GLY A 265 -25.59 -1.75 -10.25
N GLU A 266 -26.02 -0.72 -9.51
CA GLU A 266 -25.16 0.31 -8.92
C GLU A 266 -24.05 -0.31 -8.08
N MET A 267 -24.40 -1.24 -7.19
CA MET A 267 -23.43 -1.89 -6.30
C MET A 267 -22.37 -2.70 -7.07
N ILE A 268 -22.74 -3.30 -8.21
CA ILE A 268 -21.80 -4.02 -9.06
C ILE A 268 -20.87 -3.04 -9.77
N PHE A 269 -21.41 -1.89 -10.20
CA PHE A 269 -20.63 -0.82 -10.82
C PHE A 269 -19.59 -0.27 -9.83
N ASP A 270 -19.99 -0.01 -8.59
CA ASP A 270 -19.10 0.52 -7.56
C ASP A 270 -17.96 -0.45 -7.24
N ILE A 271 -18.28 -1.73 -6.97
CA ILE A 271 -17.28 -2.79 -6.76
C ILE A 271 -16.31 -2.88 -7.95
N ALA A 272 -16.81 -2.79 -9.19
CA ALA A 272 -15.95 -2.83 -10.36
C ALA A 272 -14.95 -1.66 -10.40
N ASN A 273 -15.36 -0.45 -10.02
CA ASN A 273 -14.47 0.71 -9.97
C ASN A 273 -13.45 0.59 -8.84
N GLU A 274 -13.87 0.17 -7.64
CA GLU A 274 -12.96 -0.07 -6.51
C GLU A 274 -11.89 -1.12 -6.87
N LEU A 275 -12.30 -2.19 -7.56
CA LEU A 275 -11.38 -3.20 -8.08
C LEU A 275 -10.36 -2.61 -9.06
N LEU A 276 -10.74 -1.68 -9.92
CA LEU A 276 -9.78 -0.97 -10.79
C LEU A 276 -8.79 -0.14 -9.98
N GLU A 277 -9.25 0.56 -8.93
CA GLU A 277 -8.40 1.40 -8.09
C GLU A 277 -7.33 0.59 -7.34
N ILE A 278 -7.67 -0.64 -6.91
CA ILE A 278 -6.71 -1.54 -6.24
C ILE A 278 -5.92 -2.44 -7.19
N GLY A 279 -6.09 -2.29 -8.51
CA GLY A 279 -5.37 -3.07 -9.54
C GLY A 279 -5.93 -4.45 -9.85
N GLY A 280 -7.14 -4.78 -9.38
CA GLY A 280 -7.88 -6.01 -9.67
C GLY A 280 -8.58 -6.02 -11.04
N THR A 281 -7.84 -5.77 -12.12
CA THR A 281 -8.38 -5.58 -13.49
C THR A 281 -9.25 -6.75 -13.96
N GLU A 282 -8.84 -7.99 -13.72
CA GLU A 282 -9.61 -9.18 -14.15
C GLU A 282 -10.99 -9.25 -13.46
N TYR A 283 -11.04 -8.98 -12.16
CA TYR A 283 -12.29 -8.95 -11.39
C TYR A 283 -13.19 -7.78 -11.79
N ALA A 284 -12.61 -6.61 -12.07
CA ALA A 284 -13.36 -5.47 -12.59
C ALA A 284 -14.01 -5.76 -13.95
N ILE A 285 -13.27 -6.40 -14.87
CA ILE A 285 -13.80 -6.86 -16.16
C ILE A 285 -14.98 -7.81 -15.93
N ASN A 286 -14.84 -8.80 -15.05
CA ASN A 286 -15.91 -9.75 -14.70
C ASN A 286 -17.16 -9.03 -14.15
N ALA A 287 -16.97 -8.05 -13.28
CA ALA A 287 -18.06 -7.25 -12.70
C ALA A 287 -18.79 -6.41 -13.77
N PHE A 288 -18.06 -5.69 -14.64
CA PHE A 288 -18.67 -4.93 -15.73
C PHE A 288 -19.41 -5.83 -16.73
N GLU A 289 -18.85 -6.98 -17.08
CA GLU A 289 -19.51 -7.96 -17.96
C GLU A 289 -20.82 -8.46 -17.35
N LYS A 290 -20.82 -8.79 -16.05
CA LYS A 290 -22.03 -9.17 -15.33
C LYS A 290 -23.06 -8.03 -15.29
N LEU A 291 -22.63 -6.79 -15.05
CA LEU A 291 -23.51 -5.63 -15.03
C LEU A 291 -24.21 -5.45 -16.38
N ILE A 292 -23.44 -5.41 -17.48
CA ILE A 292 -23.97 -5.15 -18.83
C ILE A 292 -24.91 -6.28 -19.27
N LEU A 293 -24.54 -7.54 -18.98
CA LEU A 293 -25.33 -8.70 -19.37
C LEU A 293 -26.65 -8.79 -18.58
N GLN A 294 -26.62 -8.49 -17.28
CA GLN A 294 -27.76 -8.72 -16.39
C GLN A 294 -28.66 -7.49 -16.25
N PHE A 295 -28.15 -6.29 -16.51
CA PHE A 295 -28.88 -5.02 -16.41
C PHE A 295 -28.69 -4.14 -17.66
N PRO A 296 -29.04 -4.61 -18.88
CA PRO A 296 -28.73 -3.90 -20.12
C PRO A 296 -29.32 -2.48 -20.22
N ASN A 297 -30.42 -2.19 -19.51
CA ASN A 297 -31.08 -0.87 -19.49
C ASN A 297 -30.65 0.02 -18.31
N SER A 298 -29.67 -0.42 -17.51
CA SER A 298 -29.18 0.35 -16.37
C SER A 298 -28.56 1.70 -16.80
N PRO A 299 -28.71 2.77 -16.01
CA PRO A 299 -28.00 4.02 -16.24
C PRO A 299 -26.47 3.85 -16.16
N PHE A 300 -25.97 2.78 -15.53
CA PHE A 300 -24.54 2.48 -15.42
C PHE A 300 -24.00 1.72 -16.63
N SER A 301 -24.85 1.10 -17.47
CA SER A 301 -24.43 0.16 -18.52
C SER A 301 -23.46 0.74 -19.53
N HIS A 302 -23.73 1.92 -20.08
CA HIS A 302 -22.85 2.49 -21.10
C HIS A 302 -21.49 2.95 -20.55
N LYS A 303 -21.45 3.38 -19.28
CA LYS A 303 -20.20 3.75 -18.59
C LYS A 303 -19.41 2.50 -18.20
N ALA A 304 -20.09 1.45 -17.73
CA ALA A 304 -19.50 0.13 -17.52
C ALA A 304 -18.91 -0.42 -18.82
N GLN A 305 -19.61 -0.26 -19.95
CA GLN A 305 -19.13 -0.72 -21.26
C GLN A 305 -17.90 0.07 -21.72
N LEU A 306 -17.88 1.40 -21.53
CA LEU A 306 -16.68 2.21 -21.79
C LEU A 306 -15.48 1.70 -20.99
N LEU A 307 -15.64 1.51 -19.68
CA LEU A 307 -14.56 1.07 -18.78
C LEU A 307 -14.11 -0.35 -19.13
N LEU A 308 -15.04 -1.28 -19.35
CA LEU A 308 -14.77 -2.65 -19.79
C LEU A 308 -13.92 -2.67 -21.08
N LEU A 309 -14.37 -1.94 -22.11
CA LEU A 309 -13.65 -1.87 -23.39
C LEU A 309 -12.28 -1.25 -23.19
N ASN A 310 -12.16 -0.18 -22.39
CA ASN A 310 -10.88 0.45 -22.10
C ASN A 310 -9.89 -0.50 -21.40
N GLU A 311 -10.33 -1.28 -20.43
CA GLU A 311 -9.48 -2.26 -19.75
C GLU A 311 -9.10 -3.43 -20.68
N LYS A 312 -10.04 -3.94 -21.49
CA LYS A 312 -9.73 -4.91 -22.54
C LYS A 312 -8.67 -4.36 -23.50
N MET A 313 -8.79 -3.09 -23.91
CA MET A 313 -7.78 -2.44 -24.76
C MET A 313 -6.42 -2.34 -24.06
N LYS A 314 -6.37 -1.96 -22.78
CA LYS A 314 -5.10 -1.90 -22.02
C LYS A 314 -4.42 -3.26 -21.92
N LEU A 315 -5.19 -4.32 -21.64
CA LEU A 315 -4.67 -5.70 -21.66
C LEU A 315 -4.12 -6.07 -23.03
N ILE A 316 -4.79 -5.60 -24.10
CA ILE A 316 -4.31 -5.81 -25.45
C ILE A 316 -2.99 -5.07 -25.69
N LEU A 317 -2.94 -3.79 -25.34
CA LEU A 317 -1.74 -2.97 -25.53
C LEU A 317 -0.55 -3.46 -24.68
N ALA A 318 -0.81 -4.15 -23.57
CA ALA A 318 0.21 -4.73 -22.70
C ALA A 318 0.78 -6.06 -23.20
N SER A 319 0.16 -6.74 -24.18
CA SER A 319 0.61 -8.05 -24.67
C SER A 319 0.95 -8.02 -26.16
N ALA A 320 2.20 -8.31 -26.50
CA ALA A 320 2.63 -8.37 -27.90
C ALA A 320 2.20 -9.66 -28.62
N ASN A 321 1.77 -10.71 -27.90
CA ASN A 321 1.43 -12.02 -28.49
C ASN A 321 -0.07 -12.14 -28.84
N ILE A 322 -0.70 -11.03 -29.17
CA ILE A 322 -2.13 -10.99 -29.44
C ILE A 322 -2.38 -11.39 -30.88
N LYS A 323 -3.19 -12.42 -31.04
CA LYS A 323 -3.66 -12.85 -32.35
C LYS A 323 -4.50 -11.75 -32.98
N SER A 324 -4.31 -11.52 -34.27
CA SER A 324 -5.10 -10.55 -35.06
C SER A 324 -6.62 -10.73 -34.91
N ILE A 325 -7.10 -11.94 -34.64
CA ILE A 325 -8.52 -12.21 -34.35
C ILE A 325 -9.02 -11.46 -33.10
N ASN A 326 -8.24 -11.42 -32.02
CA ASN A 326 -8.63 -10.73 -30.78
C ASN A 326 -8.67 -9.22 -30.99
N ALA A 327 -7.70 -8.68 -31.73
CA ALA A 327 -7.66 -7.25 -32.09
C ALA A 327 -8.84 -6.87 -33.00
N ASN A 328 -9.27 -7.75 -33.91
CA ASN A 328 -10.46 -7.50 -34.74
C ASN A 328 -11.75 -7.57 -33.91
N ASN A 329 -11.88 -8.54 -33.00
CA ASN A 329 -13.07 -8.66 -32.15
C ASN A 329 -13.27 -7.40 -31.29
N ILE A 330 -12.22 -6.92 -30.60
CA ILE A 330 -12.33 -5.70 -29.78
C ILE A 330 -12.66 -4.48 -30.63
N LYS A 331 -12.10 -4.38 -31.85
CA LYS A 331 -12.39 -3.29 -32.78
C LYS A 331 -13.85 -3.31 -33.21
N ASP A 332 -14.41 -4.48 -33.50
CA ASP A 332 -15.83 -4.59 -33.85
C ASP A 332 -16.75 -4.25 -32.65
N GLU A 333 -16.39 -4.70 -31.43
CA GLU A 333 -17.09 -4.30 -30.19
C GLU A 333 -17.07 -2.77 -29.97
N ILE A 334 -15.91 -2.13 -30.17
CA ILE A 334 -15.75 -0.67 -30.05
C ILE A 334 -16.53 0.06 -31.12
N GLU A 335 -16.52 -0.37 -32.38
CA GLU A 335 -17.29 0.28 -33.43
C GLU A 335 -18.80 0.19 -33.19
N ILE A 336 -19.29 -0.95 -32.69
CA ILE A 336 -20.68 -1.08 -32.26
C ILE A 336 -20.98 -0.09 -31.13
N PHE A 337 -20.13 -0.05 -30.10
CA PHE A 337 -20.29 0.89 -28.97
C PHE A 337 -20.30 2.35 -29.42
N LEU A 338 -19.33 2.78 -30.25
CA LEU A 338 -19.25 4.14 -30.78
C LEU A 338 -20.37 4.49 -31.77
N SER A 339 -21.03 3.49 -32.36
CA SER A 339 -22.23 3.70 -33.18
C SER A 339 -23.47 3.94 -32.32
N GLN A 340 -23.57 3.25 -31.18
CA GLN A 340 -24.66 3.38 -30.21
C GLN A 340 -24.53 4.65 -29.36
N TYR A 341 -23.29 5.04 -29.02
CA TYR A 341 -22.97 6.16 -28.15
C TYR A 341 -21.88 7.07 -28.79
N PRO A 342 -22.25 7.87 -29.81
CA PRO A 342 -21.30 8.66 -30.59
C PRO A 342 -20.49 9.69 -29.77
N GLU A 343 -20.98 10.09 -28.61
CA GLU A 343 -20.32 11.02 -27.68
C GLU A 343 -18.96 10.50 -27.18
N TYR A 344 -18.77 9.18 -27.08
CA TYR A 344 -17.51 8.60 -26.62
C TYR A 344 -16.39 8.69 -27.66
N ARG A 345 -16.69 9.07 -28.91
CA ARG A 345 -15.67 9.48 -29.89
C ARG A 345 -14.88 10.71 -29.43
N TYR A 346 -15.37 11.42 -28.42
CA TYR A 346 -14.72 12.59 -27.83
C TYR A 346 -14.03 12.31 -26.49
N HIS A 347 -13.92 11.04 -26.09
CA HIS A 347 -13.25 10.62 -24.87
C HIS A 347 -11.76 10.32 -25.14
N PRO A 348 -10.81 11.18 -24.71
CA PRO A 348 -9.44 11.14 -25.23
C PRO A 348 -8.68 9.84 -24.96
N ASP A 349 -8.64 9.38 -23.70
CA ASP A 349 -7.86 8.19 -23.33
C ASP A 349 -8.40 6.93 -24.02
N PHE A 350 -9.72 6.84 -24.16
CA PHE A 350 -10.38 5.74 -24.86
C PHE A 350 -9.99 5.72 -26.35
N MET A 351 -10.08 6.87 -27.02
CA MET A 351 -9.74 6.98 -28.44
C MET A 351 -8.24 6.84 -28.70
N ILE A 352 -7.37 7.27 -27.78
CA ILE A 352 -5.91 7.04 -27.85
C ILE A 352 -5.63 5.54 -27.81
N ASN A 353 -6.20 4.80 -26.86
CA ASN A 353 -6.02 3.36 -26.76
C ASN A 353 -6.55 2.64 -28.00
N TYR A 354 -7.72 3.04 -28.50
CA TYR A 354 -8.31 2.46 -29.71
C TYR A 354 -7.43 2.72 -30.94
N SER A 355 -6.89 3.93 -31.08
CA SER A 355 -6.00 4.31 -32.18
C SER A 355 -4.70 3.51 -32.18
N LYS A 356 -4.16 3.21 -31.00
CA LYS A 356 -3.00 2.32 -30.86
C LYS A 356 -3.31 0.90 -31.33
N ILE A 357 -4.48 0.36 -31.00
CA ILE A 357 -4.91 -0.97 -31.49
C ILE A 357 -5.05 -0.95 -33.02
N LEU A 358 -5.74 0.06 -33.56
CA LEU A 358 -5.91 0.20 -35.01
C LEU A 358 -4.57 0.23 -35.75
N CYS A 359 -3.60 1.01 -35.27
CA CYS A 359 -2.32 1.16 -35.95
C CYS A 359 -1.37 -0.02 -35.71
N PHE A 360 -1.06 -0.32 -34.44
CA PHE A 360 0.02 -1.25 -34.10
C PHE A 360 -0.37 -2.73 -34.24
N TYR A 361 -1.68 -3.06 -34.16
CA TYR A 361 -2.15 -4.44 -34.22
C TYR A 361 -2.97 -4.75 -35.48
N LEU A 362 -3.72 -3.76 -36.00
CA LEU A 362 -4.56 -3.93 -37.20
C LEU A 362 -3.98 -3.26 -38.44
N HIS A 363 -2.79 -2.64 -38.34
CA HIS A 363 -2.09 -1.98 -39.44
C HIS A 363 -2.93 -0.92 -40.18
N ASN A 364 -3.85 -0.28 -39.47
CA ASN A 364 -4.74 0.77 -39.98
C ASN A 364 -4.42 2.13 -39.32
N CYS A 365 -3.18 2.56 -39.47
CA CYS A 365 -2.68 3.82 -38.89
C CYS A 365 -3.35 5.05 -39.51
N GLU A 366 -3.76 5.01 -40.79
CA GLU A 366 -4.46 6.12 -41.43
C GLU A 366 -5.81 6.42 -40.76
N LYS A 367 -6.61 5.39 -40.49
CA LYS A 367 -7.87 5.57 -39.76
C LYS A 367 -7.61 6.10 -38.35
N ALA A 368 -6.67 5.50 -37.62
CA ALA A 368 -6.29 5.93 -36.28
C ALA A 368 -5.88 7.42 -36.25
N LEU A 369 -5.09 7.84 -37.23
CA LEU A 369 -4.65 9.22 -37.39
C LEU A 369 -5.84 10.17 -37.63
N ASN A 370 -6.74 9.80 -38.54
CA ASN A 370 -7.94 10.59 -38.82
C ASN A 370 -8.84 10.73 -37.59
N ASP A 371 -9.07 9.64 -36.85
CA ASP A 371 -9.89 9.63 -35.63
C ASP A 371 -9.31 10.57 -34.56
N LEU A 372 -7.99 10.53 -34.32
CA LEU A 372 -7.33 11.42 -33.35
C LEU A 372 -7.26 12.88 -33.83
N GLN A 373 -7.11 13.12 -35.13
CA GLN A 373 -7.15 14.48 -35.68
C GLN A 373 -8.55 15.10 -35.55
N ASP A 374 -9.60 14.32 -35.75
CA ASP A 374 -10.98 14.76 -35.53
C ASP A 374 -11.27 15.02 -34.06
N LEU A 375 -10.76 14.17 -33.16
CA LEU A 375 -10.79 14.42 -31.72
C LEU A 375 -10.09 15.75 -31.37
N LEU A 376 -8.91 16.02 -31.95
CA LEU A 376 -8.14 17.23 -31.68
C LEU A 376 -8.91 18.51 -32.00
N LYS A 377 -9.74 18.50 -33.07
CA LYS A 377 -10.58 19.64 -33.47
C LYS A 377 -11.61 20.03 -32.39
N ARG A 378 -11.96 19.13 -31.48
CA ARG A 378 -12.89 19.39 -30.36
C ARG A 378 -12.24 20.10 -29.18
N PHE A 379 -10.91 20.13 -29.12
CA PHE A 379 -10.13 20.82 -28.09
C PHE A 379 -9.38 22.01 -28.71
N PRO A 380 -10.08 23.11 -29.07
CA PRO A 380 -9.48 24.25 -29.74
C PRO A 380 -8.54 25.06 -28.83
N VAL A 381 -8.71 24.94 -27.52
CA VAL A 381 -7.88 25.60 -26.52
C VAL A 381 -6.74 24.67 -26.10
N LYS A 382 -5.54 25.24 -25.97
CA LYS A 382 -4.36 24.53 -25.47
C LYS A 382 -4.63 24.01 -24.06
N ASN A 383 -4.54 22.70 -23.89
CA ASN A 383 -4.70 22.03 -22.60
C ASN A 383 -3.95 20.69 -22.61
N PHE A 384 -3.83 20.07 -21.43
CA PHE A 384 -3.12 18.79 -21.27
C PHE A 384 -3.73 17.65 -22.12
N VAL A 385 -5.04 17.67 -22.36
CA VAL A 385 -5.73 16.70 -23.22
C VAL A 385 -5.26 16.81 -24.68
N GLN A 386 -5.14 18.03 -25.21
CA GLN A 386 -4.62 18.24 -26.56
C GLN A 386 -3.18 17.74 -26.67
N ALA A 387 -2.36 17.95 -25.64
CA ALA A 387 -0.98 17.48 -25.62
C ALA A 387 -0.89 15.94 -25.60
N SER A 388 -1.72 15.24 -24.81
CA SER A 388 -1.73 13.76 -24.79
C SER A 388 -2.19 13.17 -26.14
N VAL A 389 -3.18 13.78 -26.78
CA VAL A 389 -3.61 13.36 -28.14
C VAL A 389 -2.51 13.62 -29.17
N LYS A 390 -1.78 14.76 -29.10
CA LYS A 390 -0.62 15.03 -29.97
C LYS A 390 0.50 14.02 -29.80
N PHE A 391 0.76 13.57 -28.57
CA PHE A 391 1.72 12.48 -28.32
C PHE A 391 1.28 11.20 -29.04
N ALA A 392 0.02 10.79 -28.86
CA ALA A 392 -0.49 9.61 -29.54
C ALA A 392 -0.41 9.74 -31.08
N ILE A 393 -0.72 10.91 -31.65
CA ILE A 393 -0.57 11.16 -33.09
C ILE A 393 0.91 11.06 -33.52
N ALA A 394 1.85 11.55 -32.71
CA ALA A 394 3.28 11.42 -33.00
C ALA A 394 3.72 9.94 -33.02
N ASP A 395 3.23 9.11 -32.09
CA ASP A 395 3.45 7.66 -32.10
C ASP A 395 2.94 7.03 -33.43
N LEU A 396 1.76 7.46 -33.91
CA LEU A 396 1.20 7.00 -35.19
C LEU A 396 2.05 7.43 -36.39
N TYR A 397 2.58 8.66 -36.40
CA TYR A 397 3.47 9.12 -37.45
C TYR A 397 4.77 8.31 -37.51
N LEU A 398 5.32 7.94 -36.35
CA LEU A 398 6.47 7.04 -36.28
C LEU A 398 6.14 5.65 -36.86
N ALA A 399 4.97 5.10 -36.54
CA ALA A 399 4.51 3.84 -37.14
C ALA A 399 4.33 3.90 -38.67
N MET A 400 4.04 5.10 -39.19
CA MET A 400 3.89 5.39 -40.62
C MET A 400 5.21 5.82 -41.30
N ASP A 401 6.35 5.69 -40.61
CA ASP A 401 7.68 6.10 -41.08
C ASP A 401 7.80 7.61 -41.42
N ASN A 402 7.11 8.44 -40.64
CA ASN A 402 7.14 9.89 -40.76
C ASN A 402 7.62 10.58 -39.47
N PRO A 403 8.91 10.41 -39.11
CA PRO A 403 9.45 10.95 -37.85
C PRO A 403 9.47 12.48 -37.79
N TRP A 404 9.46 13.17 -38.93
CA TRP A 404 9.51 14.63 -38.98
C TRP A 404 8.21 15.27 -38.48
N ASP A 405 7.06 14.71 -38.84
CA ASP A 405 5.77 15.19 -38.33
C ASP A 405 5.60 14.87 -36.83
N ALA A 406 6.15 13.75 -36.37
CA ALA A 406 6.24 13.44 -34.94
C ALA A 406 7.09 14.48 -34.18
N ILE A 407 8.30 14.79 -34.68
CA ILE A 407 9.18 15.85 -34.15
C ILE A 407 8.45 17.21 -34.11
N LEU A 408 7.71 17.55 -35.16
CA LEU A 408 6.95 18.79 -35.24
C LEU A 408 5.88 18.85 -34.13
N LEU A 409 5.12 17.77 -33.92
CA LEU A 409 4.10 17.70 -32.88
C LEU A 409 4.69 17.81 -31.48
N TYR A 410 5.77 17.09 -31.18
CA TYR A 410 6.47 17.24 -29.91
C TYR A 410 7.01 18.66 -29.74
N GLY A 411 7.54 19.27 -30.80
CA GLY A 411 7.97 20.68 -30.77
C GLY A 411 6.84 21.67 -30.49
N GLN A 412 5.62 21.40 -30.98
CA GLN A 412 4.44 22.18 -30.62
C GLN A 412 4.10 22.05 -29.14
N VAL A 413 4.10 20.82 -28.59
CA VAL A 413 3.81 20.59 -27.17
C VAL A 413 4.90 21.21 -26.29
N GLU A 414 6.18 21.04 -26.62
CA GLU A 414 7.30 21.68 -25.93
C GLU A 414 7.12 23.20 -25.89
N LYS A 415 6.76 23.82 -27.02
CA LYS A 415 6.55 25.28 -27.11
C LYS A 415 5.35 25.75 -26.30
N ASP A 416 4.28 24.97 -26.29
CA ASP A 416 3.01 25.31 -25.63
C ASP A 416 3.07 25.11 -24.10
N PHE A 417 3.93 24.20 -23.61
CA PHE A 417 3.99 23.74 -22.22
C PHE A 417 5.41 23.83 -21.63
N LYS A 418 6.14 24.92 -21.91
CA LYS A 418 7.58 25.06 -21.61
C LYS A 418 7.98 24.79 -20.16
N GLU A 419 7.12 25.17 -19.21
CA GLU A 419 7.39 25.04 -17.77
C GLU A 419 6.71 23.82 -17.13
N ASP A 420 5.83 23.15 -17.88
CA ASP A 420 5.08 21.99 -17.42
C ASP A 420 5.81 20.69 -17.76
N THR A 421 5.59 19.67 -16.93
CA THR A 421 6.20 18.34 -17.09
C THR A 421 5.97 17.75 -18.49
N ILE A 422 4.81 17.98 -19.10
CA ILE A 422 4.49 17.48 -20.44
C ILE A 422 5.35 18.12 -21.55
N GLY A 423 5.75 19.39 -21.41
CA GLY A 423 6.66 20.03 -22.36
C GLY A 423 8.09 19.48 -22.24
N TYR A 424 8.51 19.14 -21.02
CA TYR A 424 9.78 18.44 -20.79
C TYR A 424 9.79 17.03 -21.40
N TYR A 425 8.69 16.26 -21.24
CA TYR A 425 8.52 14.98 -21.96
C TYR A 425 8.60 15.18 -23.47
N ALA A 426 7.94 16.22 -24.01
CA ALA A 426 7.96 16.48 -25.44
C ALA A 426 9.37 16.79 -25.95
N LYS A 427 10.16 17.55 -25.18
CA LYS A 427 11.56 17.82 -25.48
C LYS A 427 12.41 16.54 -25.46
N PHE A 428 12.19 15.65 -24.49
CA PHE A 428 12.85 14.34 -24.42
C PHE A 428 12.48 13.46 -25.61
N TYR A 429 11.20 13.26 -25.91
CA TYR A 429 10.78 12.40 -27.03
C TYR A 429 11.24 12.96 -28.38
N LYS A 430 11.30 14.28 -28.53
CA LYS A 430 11.91 14.91 -29.71
C LYS A 430 13.39 14.50 -29.85
N ALA A 431 14.18 14.59 -28.78
CA ALA A 431 15.57 14.14 -28.78
C ALA A 431 15.70 12.63 -29.04
N TYR A 432 14.79 11.84 -28.46
CA TYR A 432 14.73 10.40 -28.64
C TYR A 432 14.47 10.02 -30.10
N ILE A 433 13.59 10.72 -30.83
CA ILE A 433 13.39 10.44 -32.26
C ILE A 433 14.65 10.72 -33.08
N TYR A 434 15.41 11.79 -32.79
CA TYR A 434 16.71 12.00 -33.45
C TYR A 434 17.67 10.83 -33.21
N TYR A 435 17.67 10.29 -31.98
CA TYR A 435 18.44 9.09 -31.65
C TYR A 435 17.94 7.88 -32.46
N LEU A 436 16.64 7.62 -32.50
CA LEU A 436 16.02 6.53 -33.27
C LEU A 436 16.32 6.62 -34.77
N MET A 437 16.43 7.84 -35.31
CA MET A 437 16.82 8.11 -36.69
C MET A 437 18.33 7.92 -36.96
N GLY A 438 19.12 7.68 -35.91
CA GLY A 438 20.56 7.46 -35.99
C GLY A 438 21.41 8.74 -35.90
N ASP A 439 20.83 9.90 -35.57
CA ASP A 439 21.54 11.13 -35.29
C ASP A 439 22.01 11.18 -33.82
N ILE A 440 22.89 10.23 -33.50
CA ILE A 440 23.29 9.90 -32.13
C ILE A 440 23.93 11.11 -31.43
N LEU A 441 24.82 11.83 -32.11
CA LEU A 441 25.54 12.96 -31.52
C LEU A 441 24.61 14.15 -31.25
N PHE A 442 23.69 14.44 -32.17
CA PHE A 442 22.69 15.49 -31.96
C PHE A 442 21.77 15.13 -30.79
N ALA A 443 21.25 13.90 -30.76
CA ALA A 443 20.40 13.44 -29.69
C ALA A 443 21.11 13.50 -28.33
N LYS A 444 22.37 13.06 -28.24
CA LYS A 444 23.18 13.17 -27.04
C LYS A 444 23.27 14.62 -26.55
N ALA A 445 23.56 15.57 -27.44
CA ALA A 445 23.61 16.98 -27.07
C ALA A 445 22.27 17.49 -26.52
N GLN A 446 21.14 17.01 -27.04
CA GLN A 446 19.81 17.35 -26.50
C GLN A 446 19.58 16.72 -25.11
N PHE A 447 19.97 15.47 -24.89
CA PHE A 447 19.89 14.81 -23.59
C PHE A 447 20.78 15.49 -22.54
N ASP A 448 21.98 15.93 -22.92
CA ASP A 448 22.89 16.69 -22.05
C ASP A 448 22.29 18.04 -21.60
N VAL A 449 21.51 18.70 -22.48
CA VAL A 449 20.77 19.90 -22.10
C VAL A 449 19.66 19.58 -21.09
N LEU A 450 18.96 18.45 -21.25
CA LEU A 450 17.90 18.00 -20.34
C LEU A 450 18.45 17.60 -18.95
N LYS A 451 19.66 17.04 -18.89
CA LYS A 451 20.37 16.74 -17.63
C LYS A 451 20.53 17.96 -16.73
N GLY A 452 20.67 19.16 -17.30
CA GLY A 452 20.79 20.42 -16.55
C GLY A 452 19.52 20.84 -15.80
N SER A 453 18.38 20.20 -16.06
CA SER A 453 17.07 20.48 -15.43
C SER A 453 16.74 19.46 -14.33
N THR A 454 17.67 19.26 -13.39
CA THR A 454 17.70 18.18 -12.37
C THR A 454 16.52 18.12 -11.39
N THR A 455 15.62 19.11 -11.38
CA THR A 455 14.43 19.12 -10.52
C THR A 455 13.22 18.38 -11.11
N LYS A 456 13.36 17.76 -12.29
CA LYS A 456 12.26 17.13 -13.04
C LYS A 456 12.55 15.64 -13.25
N PHE A 457 11.52 14.80 -13.13
CA PHE A 457 11.63 13.34 -13.30
C PHE A 457 12.27 12.91 -14.63
N ILE A 458 12.02 13.66 -15.71
CA ILE A 458 12.61 13.40 -17.05
C ILE A 458 14.14 13.50 -17.08
N ALA A 459 14.75 14.19 -16.11
CA ALA A 459 16.19 14.36 -16.07
C ALA A 459 16.90 13.02 -15.87
N ASN A 460 16.28 12.07 -15.14
CA ASN A 460 16.84 10.73 -14.94
C ASN A 460 16.86 9.94 -16.26
N ASP A 461 15.77 9.95 -17.02
CA ASP A 461 15.70 9.29 -18.34
C ASP A 461 16.71 9.91 -19.31
N ALA A 462 16.84 11.25 -19.31
CA ALA A 462 17.83 11.94 -20.12
C ALA A 462 19.28 11.62 -19.71
N ILE A 463 19.54 11.48 -18.40
CA ILE A 463 20.84 11.05 -17.89
C ILE A 463 21.15 9.63 -18.36
N GLN A 464 20.20 8.71 -18.22
CA GLN A 464 20.38 7.32 -18.68
C GLN A 464 20.72 7.27 -20.17
N MET A 465 19.95 7.96 -21.03
CA MET A 465 20.25 8.03 -22.46
C MET A 465 21.61 8.66 -22.76
N SER A 466 21.98 9.74 -22.07
CA SER A 466 23.29 10.38 -22.27
C SER A 466 24.45 9.47 -21.85
N VAL A 467 24.32 8.77 -20.72
CA VAL A 467 25.33 7.82 -20.21
C VAL A 467 25.45 6.62 -21.13
N PHE A 468 24.35 5.97 -21.49
CA PHE A 468 24.32 4.85 -22.44
C PHE A 468 25.02 5.21 -23.76
N ILE A 469 24.69 6.38 -24.34
CA ILE A 469 25.35 6.85 -25.55
C ILE A 469 26.84 7.10 -25.27
N GLN A 470 27.21 7.74 -24.16
CA GLN A 470 28.60 8.08 -23.85
C GLN A 470 29.49 6.85 -23.65
N GLU A 471 29.00 5.79 -23.04
CA GLU A 471 29.71 4.52 -22.80
C GLU A 471 29.95 3.76 -24.11
N ASN A 472 29.05 3.94 -25.07
CA ASN A 472 29.07 3.26 -26.35
C ASN A 472 29.70 4.08 -27.51
N ILE A 473 30.11 5.33 -27.26
CA ILE A 473 30.95 6.14 -28.17
C ILE A 473 32.38 6.12 -27.63
N GLY A 474 33.13 5.07 -27.92
CA GLY A 474 34.59 5.07 -27.67
C GLY A 474 35.29 6.16 -28.49
N LEU A 475 36.44 6.67 -28.01
CA LEU A 475 37.20 7.76 -28.66
C LEU A 475 37.51 7.52 -30.16
N ASP A 476 37.67 6.25 -30.55
CA ASP A 476 37.90 5.80 -31.94
C ASP A 476 36.84 4.79 -32.43
N SER A 477 35.69 4.67 -31.73
CA SER A 477 34.66 3.68 -32.08
C SER A 477 33.73 4.17 -33.20
N SER A 478 33.27 3.23 -34.02
CA SER A 478 32.24 3.49 -35.03
C SER A 478 30.89 3.75 -34.35
N LEU A 479 30.12 4.73 -34.81
CA LEU A 479 28.74 4.94 -34.37
C LEU A 479 27.77 3.89 -34.92
N VAL A 480 28.21 3.04 -35.85
CA VAL A 480 27.36 2.09 -36.56
C VAL A 480 26.63 1.13 -35.60
N PRO A 481 27.26 0.50 -34.59
CA PRO A 481 26.57 -0.36 -33.64
C PRO A 481 25.44 0.37 -32.90
N LEU A 482 25.69 1.60 -32.43
CA LEU A 482 24.67 2.45 -31.80
C LEU A 482 23.52 2.80 -32.74
N GLN A 483 23.81 3.08 -34.01
CA GLN A 483 22.76 3.35 -35.01
C GLN A 483 21.90 2.12 -35.29
N TYR A 484 22.49 0.92 -35.33
CA TYR A 484 21.74 -0.33 -35.44
C TYR A 484 20.90 -0.58 -34.19
N PHE A 485 21.44 -0.28 -33.01
CA PHE A 485 20.70 -0.41 -31.76
C PHE A 485 19.51 0.54 -31.70
N ALA A 486 19.71 1.81 -32.07
CA ALA A 486 18.64 2.80 -32.17
C ALA A 486 17.55 2.39 -33.19
N LYS A 487 17.94 1.78 -34.33
CA LYS A 487 16.98 1.19 -35.28
C LYS A 487 16.22 0.01 -34.68
N ALA A 488 16.86 -0.82 -33.86
CA ALA A 488 16.18 -1.88 -33.15
C ALA A 488 15.13 -1.32 -32.19
N GLU A 489 15.48 -0.30 -31.42
CA GLU A 489 14.54 0.39 -30.53
C GLU A 489 13.42 1.10 -31.30
N TYR A 490 13.69 1.62 -32.50
CA TYR A 490 12.65 2.19 -33.35
C TYR A 490 11.65 1.13 -33.82
N MET A 491 12.15 -0.03 -34.26
CA MET A 491 11.31 -1.16 -34.64
C MET A 491 10.52 -1.71 -33.45
N GLU A 492 11.13 -1.79 -32.27
CA GLU A 492 10.45 -2.16 -31.02
C GLU A 492 9.33 -1.17 -30.68
N TYR A 493 9.62 0.12 -30.79
CA TYR A 493 8.68 1.21 -30.50
C TYR A 493 7.42 1.13 -31.37
N ILE A 494 7.54 0.73 -32.63
CA ILE A 494 6.40 0.51 -33.54
C ILE A 494 5.85 -0.92 -33.52
N HIS A 495 6.22 -1.71 -32.50
CA HIS A 495 5.81 -3.11 -32.28
C HIS A 495 6.23 -4.10 -33.38
N ASN A 496 7.26 -3.77 -34.16
CA ASN A 496 7.88 -4.67 -35.12
C ASN A 496 9.05 -5.43 -34.49
N TYR A 497 8.72 -6.35 -33.58
CA TYR A 497 9.71 -7.09 -32.79
C TYR A 497 10.64 -7.96 -33.62
N GLU A 498 10.17 -8.54 -34.74
CA GLU A 498 11.01 -9.34 -35.63
C GLU A 498 12.14 -8.50 -36.24
N ARG A 499 11.82 -7.32 -36.78
CA ARG A 499 12.85 -6.43 -37.31
C ARG A 499 13.76 -5.87 -36.22
N ALA A 500 13.23 -5.62 -35.03
CA ALA A 500 14.03 -5.19 -33.89
C ALA A 500 15.12 -6.22 -33.57
N ILE A 501 14.74 -7.50 -33.44
CA ILE A 501 15.70 -8.61 -33.22
C ILE A 501 16.71 -8.70 -34.36
N ASN A 502 16.30 -8.56 -35.62
CA ASN A 502 17.23 -8.64 -36.76
C ASN A 502 18.30 -7.53 -36.73
N TYR A 503 17.94 -6.31 -36.32
CA TYR A 503 18.91 -5.23 -36.14
C TYR A 503 19.92 -5.54 -35.01
N LEU A 504 19.43 -6.10 -33.89
CA LEU A 504 20.26 -6.52 -32.76
C LEU A 504 21.21 -7.66 -33.14
N ASP A 505 20.73 -8.68 -33.84
CA ASP A 505 21.55 -9.79 -34.33
C ASP A 505 22.63 -9.31 -35.32
N THR A 506 22.33 -8.27 -36.10
CA THR A 506 23.33 -7.66 -37.00
C THR A 506 24.50 -7.06 -36.22
N ILE A 507 24.25 -6.47 -35.05
CA ILE A 507 25.33 -5.93 -34.18
C ILE A 507 26.22 -7.08 -33.69
N LEU A 508 25.62 -8.17 -33.21
CA LEU A 508 26.35 -9.35 -32.73
C LEU A 508 27.25 -9.96 -33.81
N LEU A 509 26.81 -9.93 -35.08
CA LEU A 509 27.57 -10.46 -36.22
C LEU A 509 28.68 -9.52 -36.69
N THR A 510 28.40 -8.21 -36.74
CA THR A 510 29.29 -7.23 -37.37
C THR A 510 30.27 -6.59 -36.39
N SER A 511 29.92 -6.55 -35.10
CA SER A 511 30.67 -5.84 -34.06
C SER A 511 30.76 -6.65 -32.74
N PRO A 512 31.17 -7.94 -32.76
CA PRO A 512 31.05 -8.86 -31.62
C PRO A 512 31.85 -8.46 -30.36
N SER A 513 32.80 -7.54 -30.47
CA SER A 513 33.63 -7.05 -29.36
C SER A 513 33.33 -5.61 -28.97
N HIS A 514 32.23 -5.04 -29.45
CA HIS A 514 31.82 -3.68 -29.08
C HIS A 514 31.30 -3.65 -27.63
N PRO A 515 31.45 -2.55 -26.88
CA PRO A 515 30.90 -2.44 -25.52
C PRO A 515 29.39 -2.71 -25.43
N ILE A 516 28.62 -2.30 -26.45
CA ILE A 516 27.14 -2.42 -26.51
C ILE A 516 26.57 -3.85 -26.47
N ILE A 517 27.38 -4.89 -26.37
CA ILE A 517 26.92 -6.26 -26.63
C ILE A 517 26.06 -6.80 -25.49
N ASP A 518 26.33 -6.44 -24.24
CA ASP A 518 25.47 -6.74 -23.11
C ASP A 518 24.11 -6.01 -23.21
N ASP A 519 24.12 -4.73 -23.61
CA ASP A 519 22.90 -3.97 -23.93
C ASP A 519 22.07 -4.68 -25.01
N VAL A 520 22.73 -5.23 -26.04
CA VAL A 520 22.07 -5.98 -27.12
C VAL A 520 21.37 -7.23 -26.57
N PHE A 521 22.05 -8.03 -25.74
CA PHE A 521 21.43 -9.20 -25.12
C PHE A 521 20.26 -8.81 -24.21
N TYR A 522 20.43 -7.76 -23.41
CA TYR A 522 19.37 -7.29 -22.51
C TYR A 522 18.15 -6.79 -23.29
N LYS A 523 18.37 -6.01 -24.34
CA LYS A 523 17.30 -5.53 -25.23
C LYS A 523 16.57 -6.69 -25.93
N LYS A 524 17.29 -7.70 -26.42
CA LYS A 524 16.66 -8.91 -26.98
C LYS A 524 15.79 -9.62 -25.94
N ALA A 525 16.27 -9.76 -24.71
CA ALA A 525 15.49 -10.33 -23.62
C ALA A 525 14.20 -9.55 -23.36
N GLN A 526 14.28 -8.22 -23.28
CA GLN A 526 13.11 -7.34 -23.10
C GLN A 526 12.08 -7.51 -24.23
N ILE A 527 12.53 -7.58 -25.49
CA ILE A 527 11.66 -7.82 -26.65
C ILE A 527 10.99 -9.20 -26.57
N TYR A 528 11.75 -10.23 -26.17
CA TYR A 528 11.21 -11.58 -25.99
C TYR A 528 10.21 -11.67 -24.83
N GLU A 529 10.46 -11.00 -23.70
CA GLU A 529 9.51 -10.86 -22.58
C GLU A 529 8.20 -10.22 -23.05
N LYS A 530 8.28 -9.09 -23.76
CA LYS A 530 7.09 -8.42 -24.34
C LYS A 530 6.30 -9.36 -25.25
N SER A 531 7.02 -10.17 -26.04
CA SER A 531 6.47 -11.19 -26.94
C SER A 531 6.00 -12.47 -26.24
N SER A 532 6.08 -12.54 -24.91
CA SER A 532 5.81 -13.75 -24.10
C SER A 532 6.64 -14.97 -24.51
N LEU A 533 7.81 -14.76 -25.11
CA LEU A 533 8.78 -15.78 -25.51
C LEU A 533 9.83 -15.96 -24.40
N TYR A 534 9.36 -16.28 -23.19
CA TYR A 534 10.17 -16.27 -21.97
C TYR A 534 11.39 -17.20 -22.01
N ASP A 535 11.29 -18.37 -22.67
CA ASP A 535 12.45 -19.26 -22.85
C ASP A 535 13.59 -18.57 -23.62
N LYS A 536 13.25 -17.78 -24.66
CA LYS A 536 14.25 -17.02 -25.42
C LYS A 536 14.82 -15.87 -24.58
N ALA A 537 13.98 -15.19 -23.79
CA ALA A 537 14.45 -14.15 -22.88
C ALA A 537 15.46 -14.71 -21.87
N ILE A 538 15.17 -15.87 -21.25
CA ILE A 538 16.09 -16.55 -20.34
C ILE A 538 17.43 -16.84 -21.01
N VAL A 539 17.41 -17.34 -22.26
CA VAL A 539 18.65 -17.61 -23.01
C VAL A 539 19.48 -16.36 -23.21
N GLU A 540 18.87 -15.22 -23.56
CA GLU A 540 19.62 -13.96 -23.74
C GLU A 540 20.12 -13.38 -22.41
N LEU A 541 19.34 -13.43 -21.33
CA LEU A 541 19.75 -12.96 -20.00
C LEU A 541 20.91 -13.79 -19.43
N ASN A 542 20.90 -15.11 -19.62
CA ASN A 542 22.01 -15.97 -19.19
C ASN A 542 23.31 -15.63 -19.92
N LYS A 543 23.28 -15.17 -21.17
CA LYS A 543 24.51 -14.72 -21.87
C LYS A 543 25.18 -13.56 -21.16
N ILE A 544 24.40 -12.66 -20.55
CA ILE A 544 24.92 -11.55 -19.74
C ILE A 544 25.58 -12.11 -18.48
N ILE A 545 24.90 -13.01 -17.76
CA ILE A 545 25.44 -13.62 -16.54
C ILE A 545 26.73 -14.41 -16.82
N ASP A 546 26.75 -15.16 -17.91
CA ASP A 546 27.86 -16.07 -18.22
C ASP A 546 29.09 -15.32 -18.75
N ASN A 547 28.91 -14.19 -19.45
CA ASN A 547 30.00 -13.53 -20.20
C ASN A 547 30.25 -12.07 -19.82
N TYR A 548 29.29 -11.39 -19.18
CA TYR A 548 29.30 -9.96 -18.87
C TYR A 548 28.94 -9.69 -17.41
N TYR A 549 29.25 -10.63 -16.51
CA TYR A 549 28.91 -10.55 -15.09
C TYR A 549 29.51 -9.33 -14.35
N TYR A 550 30.53 -8.72 -14.94
CA TYR A 550 31.23 -7.54 -14.42
C TYR A 550 30.63 -6.21 -14.92
N GLU A 551 29.72 -6.25 -15.88
CA GLU A 551 29.04 -5.06 -16.42
C GLU A 551 27.87 -4.63 -15.55
N VAL A 552 27.41 -3.39 -15.78
CA VAL A 552 26.33 -2.75 -15.01
C VAL A 552 24.98 -3.47 -15.19
N LEU A 553 24.79 -4.26 -16.26
CA LEU A 553 23.53 -4.97 -16.54
C LEU A 553 23.41 -6.37 -15.91
N ALA A 554 24.44 -6.85 -15.20
CA ALA A 554 24.41 -8.20 -14.63
C ALA A 554 23.38 -8.35 -13.50
N ASP A 555 23.20 -7.32 -12.68
CA ASP A 555 22.21 -7.28 -11.60
C ASP A 555 20.78 -7.14 -12.15
N ASP A 556 20.58 -6.28 -13.16
CA ASP A 556 19.38 -6.22 -13.99
C ASP A 556 18.97 -7.60 -14.51
N ALA A 557 19.91 -8.32 -15.13
CA ALA A 557 19.65 -9.62 -15.73
C ALA A 557 19.26 -10.68 -14.68
N LEU A 558 19.95 -10.72 -13.54
CA LEU A 558 19.61 -11.61 -12.42
C LEU A 558 18.21 -11.33 -11.87
N TYR A 559 17.89 -10.05 -11.65
CA TYR A 559 16.59 -9.67 -11.13
C TYR A 559 15.46 -10.05 -12.11
N ARG A 560 15.66 -9.81 -13.41
CA ARG A 560 14.67 -10.15 -14.45
C ARG A 560 14.49 -11.65 -14.60
N LEU A 561 15.55 -12.44 -14.61
CA LEU A 561 15.45 -13.91 -14.59
C LEU A 561 14.66 -14.40 -13.37
N ALA A 562 14.93 -13.84 -12.19
CA ALA A 562 14.21 -14.21 -10.98
C ALA A 562 12.71 -13.93 -11.08
N LEU A 563 12.32 -12.80 -11.68
CA LEU A 563 10.91 -12.47 -11.92
C LEU A 563 10.28 -13.41 -12.95
N ILE A 564 10.96 -13.73 -14.05
CA ILE A 564 10.45 -14.69 -15.03
C ILE A 564 10.19 -16.05 -14.37
N TYR A 565 11.14 -16.59 -13.60
CA TYR A 565 10.95 -17.86 -12.92
C TYR A 565 9.80 -17.83 -11.90
N ALA A 566 9.67 -16.76 -11.12
CA ALA A 566 8.61 -16.63 -10.11
C ALA A 566 7.23 -16.43 -10.72
N ASP A 567 7.10 -15.48 -11.65
CA ASP A 567 5.81 -14.95 -12.07
C ASP A 567 5.25 -15.67 -13.29
N VAL A 568 6.13 -16.23 -14.14
CA VAL A 568 5.71 -16.98 -15.35
C VAL A 568 5.70 -18.49 -15.07
N TYR A 569 6.82 -19.02 -14.58
CA TYR A 569 6.97 -20.48 -14.41
C TYR A 569 6.57 -20.98 -13.03
N GLN A 570 6.25 -20.08 -12.09
CA GLN A 570 5.97 -20.41 -10.68
C GLN A 570 7.07 -21.27 -10.03
N ASN A 571 8.30 -21.15 -10.53
CA ASN A 571 9.47 -21.82 -10.01
C ASN A 571 10.13 -20.94 -8.95
N TYR A 572 9.52 -20.93 -7.76
CA TYR A 572 9.96 -20.10 -6.65
C TYR A 572 11.36 -20.47 -6.14
N GLU A 573 11.74 -21.75 -6.20
CA GLU A 573 13.07 -22.19 -5.77
C GLU A 573 14.17 -21.58 -6.65
N LYS A 574 14.01 -21.63 -7.98
CA LYS A 574 15.00 -21.00 -8.88
C LYS A 574 15.01 -19.47 -8.74
N SER A 575 13.83 -18.86 -8.54
CA SER A 575 13.75 -17.43 -8.26
C SER A 575 14.49 -17.05 -6.97
N LYS A 576 14.30 -17.80 -5.87
CA LYS A 576 14.99 -17.58 -4.59
C LYS A 576 16.50 -17.64 -4.75
N GLU A 577 17.02 -18.63 -5.49
CA GLU A 577 18.45 -18.77 -5.81
C GLU A 577 19.01 -17.49 -6.48
N LEU A 578 18.35 -17.04 -7.55
CA LEU A 578 18.78 -15.85 -8.32
C LEU A 578 18.68 -14.55 -7.50
N LEU A 579 17.63 -14.38 -6.69
CA LEU A 579 17.49 -13.20 -5.82
C LEU A 579 18.56 -13.18 -4.71
N LEU A 580 18.91 -14.34 -4.14
CA LEU A 580 19.98 -14.43 -3.15
C LEU A 580 21.34 -14.14 -3.79
N GLN A 581 21.56 -14.63 -5.02
CA GLN A 581 22.76 -14.33 -5.79
C GLN A 581 22.89 -12.82 -6.03
N LEU A 582 21.83 -12.17 -6.53
CA LEU A 582 21.76 -10.72 -6.72
C LEU A 582 22.13 -9.94 -5.44
N ILE A 583 21.56 -10.31 -4.30
CA ILE A 583 21.82 -9.64 -3.02
C ILE A 583 23.28 -9.82 -2.56
N THR A 584 23.88 -10.98 -2.86
CA THR A 584 25.22 -11.34 -2.40
C THR A 584 26.29 -10.71 -3.28
N ASP A 585 26.12 -10.84 -4.59
CA ASP A 585 27.13 -10.48 -5.58
C ASP A 585 27.04 -9.00 -5.97
N PHE A 586 25.85 -8.39 -5.87
CA PHE A 586 25.60 -6.97 -6.19
C PHE A 586 24.94 -6.21 -5.02
N PRO A 587 25.61 -6.06 -3.87
CA PRO A 587 25.02 -5.49 -2.65
C PRO A 587 24.66 -3.99 -2.76
N ILE A 588 25.13 -3.29 -3.79
CA ILE A 588 24.86 -1.86 -4.06
C ILE A 588 23.78 -1.69 -5.15
N SER A 589 23.30 -2.80 -5.74
CA SER A 589 22.25 -2.75 -6.76
C SER A 589 20.97 -2.09 -6.22
N ILE A 590 20.31 -1.30 -7.07
CA ILE A 590 18.98 -0.73 -6.77
C ILE A 590 17.91 -1.82 -6.58
N TYR A 591 18.17 -3.05 -7.02
CA TYR A 591 17.26 -4.19 -6.92
C TYR A 591 17.36 -4.96 -5.60
N VAL A 592 18.34 -4.70 -4.73
CA VAL A 592 18.54 -5.45 -3.48
C VAL A 592 17.31 -5.41 -2.57
N ASP A 593 16.71 -4.22 -2.40
CA ASP A 593 15.54 -4.08 -1.53
C ASP A 593 14.30 -4.76 -2.14
N MET A 594 14.12 -4.62 -3.46
CA MET A 594 13.04 -5.31 -4.19
C MET A 594 13.18 -6.83 -4.11
N ALA A 595 14.40 -7.35 -4.23
CA ALA A 595 14.72 -8.76 -4.10
C ALA A 595 14.37 -9.31 -2.71
N ARG A 596 14.73 -8.58 -1.64
CA ARG A 596 14.38 -8.93 -0.26
C ARG A 596 12.87 -8.96 -0.02
N MET A 597 12.16 -7.96 -0.56
CA MET A 597 10.69 -7.91 -0.47
C MET A 597 10.04 -9.11 -1.17
N LYS A 598 10.51 -9.44 -2.40
CA LYS A 598 10.01 -10.59 -3.16
C LYS A 598 10.26 -11.92 -2.44
N LEU A 599 11.46 -12.11 -1.86
CA LEU A 599 11.80 -13.28 -1.04
C LEU A 599 10.87 -13.44 0.17
N ASN A 600 10.55 -12.34 0.86
CA ASN A 600 9.63 -12.38 2.01
C ASN A 600 8.20 -12.74 1.59
N LYS A 601 7.73 -12.24 0.45
CA LYS A 601 6.41 -12.60 -0.09
C LYS A 601 6.30 -14.11 -0.38
N MET A 602 7.35 -14.71 -0.92
CA MET A 602 7.39 -16.15 -1.21
C MET A 602 7.36 -17.02 0.05
N LYS A 603 7.97 -16.58 1.16
CA LYS A 603 7.91 -17.31 2.44
C LYS A 603 6.48 -17.42 2.99
N ASN A 604 5.66 -16.39 2.76
CA ASN A 604 4.28 -16.38 3.23
C ASN A 604 3.35 -17.24 2.36
N LEU A 605 3.73 -17.49 1.09
CA LEU A 605 3.01 -18.40 0.19
C LEU A 605 3.27 -19.87 0.54
N ASP A 606 4.46 -20.21 1.04
CA ASP A 606 4.79 -21.57 1.52
C ASP A 606 4.08 -21.91 2.87
N SER A 607 3.47 -20.92 3.52
CA SER A 607 2.77 -21.06 4.82
C SER A 607 1.23 -21.04 4.72
N LEU A 608 0.68 -20.88 3.52
CA LEU A 608 -0.74 -21.03 3.18
C LEU A 608 -0.96 -22.39 2.53
#